data_AF-A0A6B0VBL6-F1
#
_entry.id   AF-A0A6B0VBL6-F1
#
_cell.length_a   1.000
_cell.length_b   1.000
_cell.length_c   1.000
_cell.angle_alpha   90.00
_cell.angle_beta   90.00
_cell.angle_gamma   90.00
#
_symmetry.space_group_name_H-M   'P 1'
#
loop_
_entity.id
_entity.type
_entity.pdbx_description
1 polymer ?
#
loop_
_entity_poly.entity_id
_entity_poly.type
_entity_poly.pdbx_seq_one_letter_code
_entity_poly.pdbx_strand_id
1 'polypeptide(L)'
;MSPTFFISGGQSHLVVRKSSHRQFCEGFKSESYLLRSCSGSCQSATVVDVCSLDPVTGSGYDRHDAWFYDWRTGVCLETKFEYLDEYSYEQNYFVSEEQCNSKCRRGVPNQCFDDPRNLGGKNDIEKWTYNYTSTQCVPFRWAKGRWPDKNTFTSKEQCIQTCRIPDLGICGYGFHNECKHGDDLYIRYNYQKQICEILQPDECPIHGNAFYTFRACYQRCGRFVEDKCKLPIQNMSFCSEVKTRYGYNTKTLRCEVFQGCEDSGNSFPSAEACWNSCAKASKHRCVQKPDYRFPGIFKKYYYDIRHNQCISKRLFRGYVSGDSNLFETLEDCKATCMATYKYDPDWL
;
A
#
# COMPACT_ATOMS: atom_id res chain seq x y z
N MET A 1 19.61 -58.08 2.54
CA MET A 1 18.50 -57.77 3.46
C MET A 1 18.63 -56.31 3.85
N SER A 2 17.85 -55.45 3.21
CA SER A 2 17.80 -54.01 3.45
C SER A 2 16.78 -53.69 4.53
N PRO A 3 17.00 -52.71 5.43
CA PRO A 3 15.93 -52.08 6.16
C PRO A 3 15.46 -50.81 5.42
N THR A 4 14.17 -50.81 5.15
CA THR A 4 13.38 -49.72 4.55
C THR A 4 13.21 -48.59 5.58
N PHE A 5 13.61 -47.36 5.25
CA PHE A 5 13.30 -46.16 6.04
C PHE A 5 12.18 -45.37 5.37
N PHE A 6 11.07 -45.19 6.10
CA PHE A 6 9.99 -44.27 5.73
C PHE A 6 10.38 -42.85 6.13
N ILE A 7 10.32 -41.91 5.18
CA ILE A 7 10.48 -40.47 5.41
C ILE A 7 9.06 -39.88 5.52
N SER A 8 8.67 -39.37 6.70
CA SER A 8 7.57 -38.41 6.80
C SER A 8 8.15 -37.00 6.94
N GLY A 9 7.74 -36.12 6.02
CA GLY A 9 8.17 -34.73 5.97
C GLY A 9 7.44 -33.87 7.00
N GLY A 10 8.19 -33.04 7.72
CA GLY A 10 7.67 -31.91 8.49
C GLY A 10 8.46 -30.67 8.13
N GLN A 11 7.81 -29.68 7.52
CA GLN A 11 8.37 -28.36 7.25
C GLN A 11 8.54 -27.61 8.58
N SER A 12 9.78 -27.37 8.99
CA SER A 12 10.12 -26.48 10.10
C SER A 12 10.11 -25.03 9.62
N HIS A 13 9.09 -24.26 10.02
CA HIS A 13 9.07 -22.81 9.85
C HIS A 13 9.85 -22.13 10.99
N LEU A 14 10.87 -21.35 10.60
CA LEU A 14 11.73 -20.59 11.49
C LEU A 14 11.00 -19.31 11.93
N VAL A 15 10.48 -19.28 13.15
CA VAL A 15 9.84 -18.08 13.74
C VAL A 15 10.93 -17.18 14.31
N VAL A 16 11.20 -16.06 13.64
CA VAL A 16 12.06 -14.99 14.16
C VAL A 16 11.26 -14.18 15.19
N ARG A 17 11.52 -14.40 16.48
CA ARG A 17 11.00 -13.55 17.56
C ARG A 17 11.89 -12.30 17.71
N LYS A 18 11.33 -11.10 17.53
CA LYS A 18 11.98 -9.84 17.98
C LYS A 18 11.76 -9.63 19.48
N SER A 19 12.74 -9.00 20.11
CA SER A 19 12.86 -8.73 21.54
C SER A 19 11.83 -7.70 22.03
N SER A 20 11.01 -8.09 23.00
CA SER A 20 10.08 -7.22 23.72
C SER A 20 10.79 -6.35 24.76
N HIS A 21 10.39 -5.09 24.86
CA HIS A 21 10.79 -4.13 25.89
C HIS A 21 10.56 -4.73 27.29
N ARG A 22 11.63 -4.87 28.08
CA ARG A 22 11.59 -5.30 29.48
C ARG A 22 11.30 -4.09 30.37
N GLN A 23 10.09 -3.97 30.91
CA GLN A 23 9.83 -3.09 32.05
C GLN A 23 10.33 -3.77 33.33
N PHE A 24 11.17 -3.07 34.08
CA PHE A 24 11.77 -3.51 35.35
C PHE A 24 10.78 -3.22 36.49
N CYS A 25 10.36 -4.24 37.23
CA CYS A 25 9.62 -4.05 38.48
C CYS A 25 10.63 -4.00 39.63
N GLU A 26 10.84 -2.81 40.22
CA GLU A 26 11.60 -2.69 41.48
C GLU A 26 10.71 -3.12 42.66
N GLY A 27 11.19 -4.09 43.44
CA GLY A 27 10.49 -4.62 44.60
C GLY A 27 10.78 -3.81 45.88
N PHE A 28 9.73 -3.33 46.53
CA PHE A 28 9.79 -2.80 47.90
C PHE A 28 9.91 -3.97 48.90
N LYS A 29 10.87 -3.89 49.82
CA LYS A 29 11.05 -4.84 50.94
C LYS A 29 10.11 -4.49 52.09
N SER A 30 9.36 -5.47 52.61
CA SER A 30 9.11 -5.58 54.05
C SER A 30 8.85 -7.04 54.44
N GLU A 31 9.44 -7.44 55.56
CA GLU A 31 9.39 -8.78 56.15
C GLU A 31 8.06 -9.06 56.86
N SER A 32 7.51 -10.25 56.68
CA SER A 32 7.04 -11.09 57.80
C SER A 32 6.59 -12.46 57.28
N TYR A 33 6.95 -13.50 58.04
CA TYR A 33 6.83 -14.90 57.71
C TYR A 33 5.38 -15.40 57.76
N LEU A 34 4.86 -15.92 56.64
CA LEU A 34 3.94 -17.07 56.64
C LEU A 34 3.88 -17.71 55.23
N LEU A 35 4.26 -18.99 55.22
CA LEU A 35 4.13 -20.03 54.19
C LEU A 35 3.69 -19.64 52.77
N ARG A 36 4.64 -19.87 51.86
CA ARG A 36 4.54 -19.85 50.40
C ARG A 36 3.38 -20.67 49.85
N SER A 37 2.55 -20.02 49.05
CA SER A 37 2.19 -20.51 47.72
C SER A 37 1.93 -19.29 46.83
N CYS A 38 3.01 -18.68 46.32
CA CYS A 38 2.90 -17.77 45.20
C CYS A 38 2.74 -18.62 43.95
N SER A 39 1.49 -18.80 43.51
CA SER A 39 1.19 -19.27 42.16
C SER A 39 1.90 -18.32 41.20
N GLY A 40 2.99 -18.79 40.60
CA GLY A 40 3.84 -18.05 39.66
C GLY A 40 3.18 -17.82 38.31
N SER A 41 1.90 -17.46 38.29
CA SER A 41 1.22 -17.03 37.08
C SER A 41 1.27 -15.51 37.03
N CYS A 42 2.34 -14.98 36.46
CA CYS A 42 2.30 -13.64 35.88
C CYS A 42 1.39 -13.67 34.64
N GLN A 43 0.08 -13.90 34.83
CA GLN A 43 -0.92 -13.48 33.87
C GLN A 43 -1.03 -11.96 34.01
N SER A 44 -0.01 -11.25 33.53
CA SER A 44 -0.22 -9.88 33.10
C SER A 44 -1.32 -9.97 32.06
N ALA A 45 -2.48 -9.38 32.32
CA ALA A 45 -3.54 -9.18 31.34
C ALA A 45 -2.98 -8.26 30.24
N THR A 46 -2.14 -8.79 29.36
CA THR A 46 -1.64 -8.08 28.19
C THR A 46 -2.82 -7.88 27.28
N VAL A 47 -3.34 -6.65 27.22
CA VAL A 47 -4.30 -6.24 26.20
C VAL A 47 -3.64 -6.49 24.85
N VAL A 48 -4.10 -7.50 24.14
CA VAL A 48 -3.61 -7.84 22.80
C VAL A 48 -4.03 -6.71 21.86
N ASP A 49 -3.05 -6.05 21.23
CA ASP A 49 -3.34 -5.10 20.16
C ASP A 49 -3.69 -5.87 18.89
N VAL A 50 -4.98 -6.12 18.69
CA VAL A 50 -5.52 -6.81 17.51
C VAL A 50 -5.11 -6.14 16.20
N CYS A 51 -4.85 -4.83 16.21
CA CYS A 51 -4.45 -4.07 15.02
C CYS A 51 -3.00 -4.31 14.61
N SER A 52 -2.22 -5.05 15.41
CA SER A 52 -0.84 -5.43 15.08
C SER A 52 -0.71 -6.91 14.68
N LEU A 53 -1.82 -7.65 14.64
CA LEU A 53 -1.84 -9.07 14.28
C LEU A 53 -2.13 -9.26 12.78
N ASP A 54 -1.66 -10.37 12.21
CA ASP A 54 -2.16 -10.84 10.92
C ASP A 54 -3.53 -11.52 11.12
N PRO A 55 -4.45 -11.45 10.13
CA PRO A 55 -5.77 -12.08 10.23
C PRO A 55 -5.66 -13.60 10.21
N VAL A 56 -6.51 -14.28 10.97
CA VAL A 56 -6.66 -15.74 10.95
C VAL A 56 -7.90 -16.10 10.14
N THR A 57 -7.73 -16.34 8.84
CA THR A 57 -8.86 -16.51 7.91
C THR A 57 -9.46 -17.93 7.87
N GLY A 58 -8.80 -18.91 8.48
CA GLY A 58 -9.21 -20.32 8.43
C GLY A 58 -8.98 -20.97 7.05
N SER A 59 -9.31 -22.26 6.96
CA SER A 59 -9.17 -23.06 5.72
C SER A 59 -10.46 -23.76 5.29
N GLY A 60 -11.52 -23.68 6.10
CA GLY A 60 -12.79 -24.32 5.85
C GLY A 60 -13.50 -23.88 4.56
N TYR A 61 -14.55 -24.62 4.21
CA TYR A 61 -15.36 -24.41 3.02
C TYR A 61 -16.42 -23.32 3.20
N ASP A 62 -16.94 -23.15 4.42
CA ASP A 62 -17.94 -22.12 4.72
C ASP A 62 -17.24 -20.83 5.15
N ARG A 63 -17.42 -19.77 4.36
CA ARG A 63 -16.73 -18.50 4.57
C ARG A 63 -17.65 -17.32 4.29
N HIS A 64 -17.47 -16.25 5.06
CA HIS A 64 -18.16 -14.97 4.87
C HIS A 64 -17.17 -13.82 4.73
N ASP A 65 -17.65 -12.74 4.11
CA ASP A 65 -16.86 -11.54 3.94
C ASP A 65 -16.82 -10.77 5.28
N ALA A 66 -15.62 -10.40 5.70
CA ALA A 66 -15.35 -9.60 6.88
C ALA A 66 -14.06 -8.80 6.71
N TRP A 67 -13.74 -7.96 7.70
CA TRP A 67 -12.68 -6.97 7.61
C TRP A 67 -11.56 -7.25 8.59
N PHE A 68 -10.33 -6.89 8.22
CA PHE A 68 -9.19 -6.86 9.12
C PHE A 68 -8.33 -5.63 8.84
N TYR A 69 -7.56 -5.20 9.82
CA TYR A 69 -6.64 -4.08 9.65
C TYR A 69 -5.27 -4.58 9.19
N ASP A 70 -4.84 -4.21 7.99
CA ASP A 70 -3.48 -4.51 7.55
C ASP A 70 -2.51 -3.44 8.05
N TRP A 71 -1.79 -3.75 9.12
CA TRP A 71 -0.78 -2.86 9.70
C TRP A 71 0.38 -2.55 8.76
N ARG A 72 0.59 -3.30 7.66
CA ARG A 72 1.61 -2.97 6.66
C ARG A 72 1.20 -1.83 5.75
N THR A 73 -0.08 -1.69 5.41
CA THR A 73 -0.61 -0.64 4.52
C THR A 73 -1.37 0.46 5.27
N GLY A 74 -1.80 0.19 6.50
CA GLY A 74 -2.59 1.10 7.31
C GLY A 74 -4.03 1.25 6.83
N VAL A 75 -4.57 0.22 6.19
CA VAL A 75 -5.92 0.18 5.62
C VAL A 75 -6.67 -1.04 6.17
N CYS A 76 -7.98 -0.88 6.34
CA CYS A 76 -8.87 -2.01 6.61
C CYS A 76 -9.20 -2.70 5.30
N LEU A 77 -8.93 -3.99 5.20
CA LEU A 77 -9.13 -4.79 3.99
C LEU A 77 -10.21 -5.83 4.22
N GLU A 78 -10.99 -6.07 3.18
CA GLU A 78 -12.01 -7.12 3.15
C GLU A 78 -11.41 -8.45 2.68
N THR A 79 -11.75 -9.54 3.36
CA THR A 79 -11.42 -10.90 2.96
C THR A 79 -12.41 -11.91 3.50
N LYS A 80 -12.24 -13.17 3.11
CA LYS A 80 -13.11 -14.28 3.50
C LYS A 80 -12.59 -14.96 4.76
N PHE A 81 -13.41 -14.95 5.81
CA PHE A 81 -13.14 -15.64 7.07
C PHE A 81 -14.00 -16.88 7.20
N GLU A 82 -13.45 -17.91 7.84
CA GLU A 82 -14.22 -19.06 8.32
C GLU A 82 -15.13 -18.64 9.50
N TYR A 83 -16.33 -19.20 9.57
CA TYR A 83 -17.26 -18.94 10.67
C TYR A 83 -16.68 -19.48 11.98
N LEU A 84 -16.41 -18.58 12.94
CA LEU A 84 -15.94 -18.94 14.27
C LEU A 84 -17.11 -19.02 15.26
N ASP A 85 -17.13 -20.09 16.02
CA ASP A 85 -18.12 -20.47 17.02
C ASP A 85 -17.88 -19.79 18.39
N GLU A 86 -16.66 -19.35 18.71
CA GLU A 86 -16.38 -18.60 19.94
C GLU A 86 -15.00 -17.90 19.87
N TYR A 87 -14.89 -16.66 20.40
CA TYR A 87 -13.67 -15.83 20.56
C TYR A 87 -13.17 -14.98 19.37
N SER A 88 -14.03 -14.15 18.76
CA SER A 88 -13.64 -13.17 17.72
C SER A 88 -12.97 -11.89 18.23
N TYR A 89 -13.04 -11.57 19.53
CA TYR A 89 -12.61 -10.26 20.06
C TYR A 89 -11.09 -10.11 20.28
N GLU A 90 -10.34 -11.22 20.27
CA GLU A 90 -8.87 -11.22 20.39
C GLU A 90 -8.15 -11.32 19.03
N GLN A 91 -8.92 -11.42 17.95
CA GLN A 91 -8.40 -11.58 16.60
C GLN A 91 -8.46 -10.26 15.82
N ASN A 92 -7.63 -10.15 14.79
CA ASN A 92 -7.76 -9.09 13.80
C ASN A 92 -8.91 -9.41 12.84
N TYR A 93 -10.14 -9.29 13.36
CA TYR A 93 -11.39 -9.60 12.69
C TYR A 93 -12.45 -8.58 13.08
N PHE A 94 -13.15 -8.05 12.08
CA PHE A 94 -14.20 -7.05 12.25
C PHE A 94 -15.37 -7.36 11.32
N VAL A 95 -16.59 -7.32 11.84
CA VAL A 95 -17.79 -7.60 11.03
C VAL A 95 -18.11 -6.50 10.01
N SER A 96 -17.52 -5.31 10.16
CA SER A 96 -17.69 -4.21 9.22
C SER A 96 -16.43 -3.34 9.13
N GLU A 97 -16.28 -2.65 8.00
CA GLU A 97 -15.19 -1.69 7.79
C GLU A 97 -15.20 -0.58 8.84
N GLU A 98 -16.37 -0.07 9.22
CA GLU A 98 -16.50 0.98 10.25
C GLU A 98 -15.95 0.50 11.61
N GLN A 99 -16.22 -0.75 12.00
CA GLN A 99 -15.66 -1.31 13.22
C GLN A 99 -14.13 -1.44 13.15
N CYS A 100 -13.59 -1.88 12.01
CA CYS A 100 -12.15 -1.94 11.80
C CYS A 100 -11.50 -0.55 11.87
N ASN A 101 -12.04 0.41 11.11
CA ASN A 101 -11.52 1.78 11.06
C ASN A 101 -11.60 2.45 12.43
N SER A 102 -12.73 2.34 13.14
CA SER A 102 -12.88 2.92 14.48
C SER A 102 -11.94 2.28 15.51
N LYS A 103 -11.65 0.98 15.42
CA LYS A 103 -10.75 0.29 16.35
C LYS A 103 -9.27 0.55 16.06
N CYS A 104 -8.87 0.52 14.79
CA CYS A 104 -7.46 0.50 14.37
C CYS A 104 -6.96 1.81 13.73
N ARG A 105 -7.87 2.73 13.38
CA ARG A 105 -7.55 4.08 12.87
C ARG A 105 -8.21 5.14 13.74
N ARG A 106 -8.11 4.97 15.07
CA ARG A 106 -8.73 5.85 16.10
C ARG A 106 -8.43 7.35 15.96
N GLY A 107 -7.33 7.71 15.31
CA GLY A 107 -6.99 9.11 15.04
C GLY A 107 -7.90 9.76 14.01
N VAL A 108 -8.55 8.98 13.15
CA VAL A 108 -9.38 9.47 12.04
C VAL A 108 -10.85 9.47 12.47
N PRO A 109 -11.55 10.61 12.40
CA PRO A 109 -12.98 10.64 12.64
C PRO A 109 -13.73 9.70 11.69
N ASN A 110 -14.68 8.89 12.21
CA ASN A 110 -15.44 7.94 11.37
C ASN A 110 -16.14 8.62 10.18
N GLN A 111 -16.56 9.88 10.34
CA GLN A 111 -17.16 10.68 9.27
C GLN A 111 -16.25 10.86 8.04
N CYS A 112 -14.94 10.63 8.15
CA CYS A 112 -14.01 10.70 7.03
C CYS A 112 -14.06 9.45 6.14
N PHE A 113 -14.70 8.37 6.61
CA PHE A 113 -14.89 7.13 5.85
C PHE A 113 -16.28 7.04 5.21
N ASP A 114 -17.18 7.99 5.51
CA ASP A 114 -18.51 8.06 4.92
C ASP A 114 -18.47 8.66 3.51
N ASP A 115 -19.31 8.17 2.60
CA ASP A 115 -19.53 8.84 1.32
C ASP A 115 -20.30 10.17 1.51
N PRO A 116 -19.92 11.25 0.80
CA PRO A 116 -20.65 12.52 0.86
C PRO A 116 -22.07 12.34 0.31
N ARG A 117 -23.06 12.92 1.00
CA ARG A 117 -24.45 12.89 0.55
C ARG A 117 -24.75 14.13 -0.30
N ASN A 118 -25.97 14.20 -0.83
CA ASN A 118 -26.47 15.35 -1.61
C ASN A 118 -25.60 15.68 -2.86
N LEU A 119 -25.10 14.65 -3.54
CA LEU A 119 -24.35 14.77 -4.80
C LEU A 119 -25.22 15.37 -5.91
N GLY A 120 -24.90 16.60 -6.31
CA GLY A 120 -25.55 17.32 -7.43
C GLY A 120 -26.98 17.80 -7.15
N GLY A 121 -27.30 18.99 -7.65
CA GLY A 121 -28.61 19.64 -7.52
C GLY A 121 -28.74 20.94 -8.31
N LYS A 122 -29.91 21.61 -8.20
CA LYS A 122 -30.08 22.97 -8.72
C LYS A 122 -29.41 23.96 -7.76
N ASN A 123 -28.53 24.82 -8.28
CA ASN A 123 -27.68 25.76 -7.51
C ASN A 123 -26.59 25.06 -6.68
N ASP A 124 -25.80 24.20 -7.33
CA ASP A 124 -24.65 23.51 -6.74
C ASP A 124 -23.68 24.47 -6.05
N ILE A 125 -23.33 24.16 -4.80
CA ILE A 125 -22.26 24.83 -4.06
C ILE A 125 -21.05 23.91 -4.08
N GLU A 126 -19.87 24.45 -4.38
CA GLU A 126 -18.62 23.70 -4.25
C GLU A 126 -18.31 23.45 -2.77
N LYS A 127 -18.13 22.18 -2.43
CA LYS A 127 -17.72 21.70 -1.11
C LYS A 127 -16.56 20.74 -1.26
N TRP A 128 -15.93 20.38 -0.14
CA TRP A 128 -14.82 19.44 -0.10
C TRP A 128 -15.23 18.18 0.62
N THR A 129 -14.73 17.03 0.17
CA THR A 129 -14.93 15.73 0.82
C THR A 129 -13.60 14.98 0.88
N TYR A 130 -13.40 14.17 1.91
CA TYR A 130 -12.23 13.31 2.01
C TYR A 130 -12.51 11.97 1.34
N ASN A 131 -11.90 11.72 0.19
CA ASN A 131 -11.92 10.40 -0.42
C ASN A 131 -10.82 9.56 0.24
N TYR A 132 -11.20 8.64 1.13
CA TYR A 132 -10.24 7.82 1.87
C TYR A 132 -9.52 6.79 0.98
N THR A 133 -10.11 6.36 -0.14
CA THR A 133 -9.49 5.45 -1.12
C THR A 133 -8.31 6.11 -1.83
N SER A 134 -8.46 7.38 -2.24
CA SER A 134 -7.38 8.18 -2.84
C SER A 134 -6.54 8.94 -1.81
N THR A 135 -6.98 8.98 -0.55
CA THR A 135 -6.41 9.78 0.56
C THR A 135 -6.36 11.28 0.28
N GLN A 136 -7.30 11.77 -0.54
CA GLN A 136 -7.32 13.16 -1.00
C GLN A 136 -8.60 13.88 -0.59
N CYS A 137 -8.45 15.15 -0.22
CA CYS A 137 -9.55 16.09 -0.15
C CYS A 137 -9.86 16.59 -1.56
N VAL A 138 -11.03 16.20 -2.09
CA VAL A 138 -11.46 16.52 -3.46
C VAL A 138 -12.69 17.43 -3.44
N PRO A 139 -12.82 18.36 -4.40
CA PRO A 139 -14.01 19.19 -4.50
C PRO A 139 -15.17 18.38 -5.09
N PHE A 140 -16.39 18.66 -4.65
CA PHE A 140 -17.61 18.10 -5.21
C PHE A 140 -18.75 19.12 -5.21
N ARG A 141 -19.77 18.86 -6.02
CA ARG A 141 -20.97 19.70 -6.12
C ARG A 141 -22.03 19.25 -5.12
N TRP A 142 -22.38 20.14 -4.21
CA TRP A 142 -23.30 19.86 -3.10
C TRP A 142 -24.63 20.60 -3.25
N ALA A 143 -25.74 19.86 -3.14
CA ALA A 143 -27.09 20.41 -3.21
C ALA A 143 -27.56 20.99 -1.86
N LYS A 144 -27.99 22.25 -1.86
CA LYS A 144 -28.44 22.96 -0.65
C LYS A 144 -29.77 22.40 -0.11
N GLY A 145 -29.86 22.23 1.21
CA GLY A 145 -31.14 22.15 1.92
C GLY A 145 -31.56 20.82 2.54
N ARG A 146 -30.67 19.84 2.73
CA ARG A 146 -31.01 18.61 3.48
C ARG A 146 -29.89 18.12 4.40
N TRP A 147 -30.22 18.05 5.69
CA TRP A 147 -29.51 17.44 6.84
C TRP A 147 -28.01 17.78 7.00
N PRO A 148 -27.43 17.65 8.21
CA PRO A 148 -25.98 17.66 8.37
C PRO A 148 -25.38 16.54 7.52
N ASP A 149 -24.46 16.89 6.64
CA ASP A 149 -23.80 15.94 5.76
C ASP A 149 -22.46 15.52 6.38
N LYS A 150 -22.23 14.21 6.44
CA LYS A 150 -20.98 13.65 6.94
C LYS A 150 -19.96 13.74 5.80
N ASN A 151 -18.67 13.84 6.14
CA ASN A 151 -17.58 14.03 5.16
C ASN A 151 -17.74 15.25 4.21
N THR A 152 -18.40 16.32 4.65
CA THR A 152 -18.63 17.52 3.83
C THR A 152 -18.06 18.77 4.51
N PHE A 153 -17.08 19.39 3.86
CA PHE A 153 -16.26 20.48 4.39
C PHE A 153 -16.42 21.76 3.57
N THR A 154 -16.24 22.91 4.24
CA THR A 154 -16.37 24.23 3.61
C THR A 154 -15.13 24.65 2.85
N SER A 155 -13.95 24.15 3.22
CA SER A 155 -12.67 24.40 2.56
C SER A 155 -11.82 23.14 2.49
N LYS A 156 -10.85 23.16 1.58
CA LYS A 156 -9.85 22.08 1.45
C LYS A 156 -9.05 21.94 2.73
N GLU A 157 -8.67 23.05 3.34
CA GLU A 157 -7.87 23.09 4.57
C GLU A 157 -8.63 22.45 5.74
N GLN A 158 -9.93 22.72 5.86
CA GLN A 158 -10.76 22.08 6.89
C GLN A 158 -10.80 20.56 6.71
N CYS A 159 -10.98 20.08 5.48
CA CYS A 159 -10.93 18.66 5.15
C CYS A 159 -9.55 18.05 5.49
N ILE A 160 -8.46 18.73 5.13
CA ILE A 160 -7.09 18.26 5.37
C ILE A 160 -6.82 18.11 6.87
N GLN A 161 -7.18 19.11 7.67
CA GLN A 161 -6.96 19.09 9.12
C GLN A 161 -7.84 18.06 9.82
N THR A 162 -9.07 17.85 9.34
CA THR A 162 -10.03 16.93 9.99
C THR A 162 -9.78 15.47 9.62
N CYS A 163 -9.41 15.19 8.35
CA CYS A 163 -9.34 13.82 7.84
C CYS A 163 -7.94 13.44 7.37
N ARG A 164 -7.33 14.21 6.46
CA ARG A 164 -6.07 13.81 5.80
C ARG A 164 -4.90 13.72 6.77
N ILE A 165 -4.69 14.74 7.61
CA ILE A 165 -3.57 14.77 8.57
C ILE A 165 -3.73 13.66 9.63
N PRO A 166 -4.90 13.49 10.27
CA PRO A 166 -5.07 12.39 11.21
C PRO A 166 -4.93 11.01 10.56
N ASP A 167 -5.30 10.87 9.29
CA ASP A 167 -5.18 9.62 8.56
C ASP A 167 -3.73 9.20 8.29
N LEU A 168 -2.76 10.13 8.30
CA LEU A 168 -1.34 9.80 8.23
C LEU A 168 -0.92 8.77 9.29
N GLY A 169 -1.57 8.79 10.47
CA GLY A 169 -1.23 7.90 11.58
C GLY A 169 0.27 7.91 11.86
N ILE A 170 0.89 6.73 11.88
CA ILE A 170 2.34 6.62 12.12
C ILE A 170 3.20 7.31 11.08
N CYS A 171 2.71 7.56 9.86
CA CYS A 171 3.44 8.27 8.81
C CYS A 171 3.52 9.78 9.05
N GLY A 172 2.67 10.30 9.96
CA GLY A 172 2.62 11.71 10.33
C GLY A 172 3.32 12.01 11.66
N TYR A 173 3.86 11.01 12.35
CA TYR A 173 4.56 11.21 13.60
C TYR A 173 5.92 11.90 13.37
N GLY A 174 6.21 12.87 14.25
CA GLY A 174 7.47 13.58 14.29
C GLY A 174 8.56 12.81 15.03
N PHE A 175 9.71 13.47 15.13
CA PHE A 175 10.92 12.94 15.74
C PHE A 175 11.35 13.84 16.90
N HIS A 176 12.03 13.25 17.88
CA HIS A 176 12.77 14.04 18.87
C HIS A 176 14.15 14.35 18.29
N ASN A 177 14.54 15.62 18.39
CA ASN A 177 15.91 16.05 18.12
C ASN A 177 16.66 15.97 19.45
N GLU A 178 17.98 15.72 19.44
CA GLU A 178 18.82 15.51 20.64
C GLU A 178 19.02 14.04 21.05
N CYS A 179 18.93 13.12 20.10
CA CYS A 179 19.40 11.76 20.29
C CYS A 179 20.54 11.44 19.30
N LYS A 180 21.19 10.30 19.51
CA LYS A 180 22.01 9.65 18.48
C LYS A 180 21.54 8.21 18.37
N HIS A 181 21.01 7.83 17.22
CA HIS A 181 20.80 6.42 16.94
C HIS A 181 22.13 5.76 16.52
N GLY A 182 22.24 4.44 16.70
CA GLY A 182 23.43 3.69 16.31
C GLY A 182 23.62 3.62 14.79
N ASP A 183 24.40 2.64 14.34
CA ASP A 183 24.66 2.40 12.90
C ASP A 183 23.41 1.94 12.11
N ASP A 184 22.28 1.74 12.80
CA ASP A 184 21.01 1.40 12.18
C ASP A 184 20.49 2.56 11.33
N LEU A 185 20.36 2.30 10.03
CA LEU A 185 19.80 3.24 9.07
C LEU A 185 18.28 3.10 9.06
N TYR A 186 17.59 4.16 9.46
CA TYR A 186 16.14 4.24 9.40
C TYR A 186 15.69 5.07 8.20
N ILE A 187 14.56 4.68 7.62
CA ILE A 187 13.85 5.43 6.58
C ILE A 187 12.63 6.07 7.22
N ARG A 188 12.43 7.38 7.02
CA ARG A 188 11.22 8.09 7.44
C ARG A 188 10.36 8.51 6.26
N TYR A 189 9.06 8.60 6.48
CA TYR A 189 8.15 9.24 5.55
C TYR A 189 8.07 10.75 5.84
N ASN A 190 8.33 11.56 4.82
CA ASN A 190 8.13 12.99 4.85
C ASN A 190 6.80 13.31 4.17
N TYR A 191 5.75 13.61 4.93
CA TYR A 191 4.42 13.84 4.37
C TYR A 191 4.31 15.14 3.58
N GLN A 192 5.14 16.15 3.86
CA GLN A 192 5.17 17.40 3.10
C GLN A 192 5.79 17.19 1.72
N LYS A 193 6.87 16.40 1.64
CA LYS A 193 7.54 16.04 0.38
C LYS A 193 6.88 14.84 -0.32
N GLN A 194 6.07 14.07 0.40
CA GLN A 194 5.50 12.79 -0.03
C GLN A 194 6.55 11.77 -0.50
N ILE A 195 7.68 11.68 0.22
CA ILE A 195 8.76 10.73 -0.08
C ILE A 195 9.20 10.00 1.18
N CYS A 196 9.67 8.77 1.01
CA CYS A 196 10.50 8.12 2.01
C CYS A 196 11.95 8.58 1.80
N GLU A 197 12.62 9.00 2.88
CA GLU A 197 14.01 9.46 2.87
C GLU A 197 14.74 8.92 4.12
N ILE A 198 16.07 8.89 4.08
CA ILE A 198 16.87 8.45 5.23
C ILE A 198 16.63 9.40 6.40
N LEU A 199 16.39 8.83 7.59
CA LEU A 199 16.24 9.55 8.84
C LEU A 199 17.55 10.29 9.18
N GLN A 200 17.46 11.50 9.71
CA GLN A 200 18.67 12.24 10.08
C GLN A 200 19.32 11.62 11.33
N PRO A 201 20.66 11.66 11.45
CA PRO A 201 21.38 11.04 12.58
C PRO A 201 20.98 11.55 13.98
N ASP A 202 20.45 12.77 14.06
CA ASP A 202 20.02 13.45 15.28
C ASP A 202 18.51 13.33 15.57
N GLU A 203 17.75 12.69 14.67
CA GLU A 203 16.31 12.44 14.78
C GLU A 203 16.05 11.03 15.36
N CYS A 204 15.24 10.93 16.43
CA CYS A 204 14.78 9.63 16.95
C CYS A 204 13.27 9.44 16.81
N PRO A 205 12.81 8.25 16.36
CA PRO A 205 11.40 7.92 16.30
C PRO A 205 10.83 7.71 17.71
N ILE A 206 9.75 8.41 18.03
CA ILE A 206 9.09 8.31 19.35
C ILE A 206 7.93 7.29 19.32
N HIS A 207 7.10 7.38 18.27
CA HIS A 207 5.85 6.61 18.16
C HIS A 207 5.71 5.89 16.82
N GLY A 208 6.75 5.91 15.98
CA GLY A 208 6.72 5.34 14.63
C GLY A 208 7.45 6.22 13.62
N ASN A 209 6.97 6.21 12.39
CA ASN A 209 7.59 6.87 11.22
C ASN A 209 9.07 6.52 10.98
N ALA A 210 9.50 5.33 11.41
CA ALA A 210 10.83 4.81 11.14
C ALA A 210 10.72 3.37 10.65
N PHE A 211 11.27 3.13 9.47
CA PHE A 211 11.20 1.86 8.74
C PHE A 211 12.61 1.37 8.43
N TYR A 212 12.80 0.05 8.40
CA TYR A 212 14.12 -0.53 8.10
C TYR A 212 14.47 -0.50 6.60
N THR A 213 13.49 -0.31 5.72
CA THR A 213 13.71 -0.27 4.26
C THR A 213 12.79 0.74 3.59
N PHE A 214 13.21 1.26 2.43
CA PHE A 214 12.35 2.10 1.59
C PHE A 214 11.05 1.39 1.21
N ARG A 215 11.12 0.07 0.94
CA ARG A 215 9.94 -0.73 0.61
C ARG A 215 8.94 -0.75 1.75
N ALA A 216 9.38 -1.00 2.99
CA ALA A 216 8.48 -1.00 4.15
C ALA A 216 7.85 0.39 4.38
N CYS A 217 8.65 1.46 4.23
CA CYS A 217 8.14 2.83 4.32
C CYS A 217 7.07 3.11 3.27
N TYR A 218 7.34 2.82 1.99
CA TYR A 218 6.37 3.05 0.92
C TYR A 218 5.19 2.08 0.99
N GLN A 219 5.34 0.87 1.53
CA GLN A 219 4.20 -0.05 1.69
C GLN A 219 3.20 0.51 2.69
N ARG A 220 3.69 1.16 3.74
CA ARG A 220 2.87 1.76 4.80
C ARG A 220 2.36 3.16 4.47
N CYS A 221 3.21 4.00 3.90
CA CYS A 221 2.94 5.43 3.71
C CYS A 221 2.75 5.81 2.24
N GLY A 222 2.98 4.89 1.30
CA GLY A 222 2.85 5.14 -0.13
C GLY A 222 1.45 5.54 -0.57
N ARG A 223 0.41 5.15 0.18
CA ARG A 223 -0.98 5.54 -0.09
C ARG A 223 -1.21 7.06 -0.08
N PHE A 224 -0.36 7.82 0.61
CA PHE A 224 -0.43 9.28 0.69
C PHE A 224 0.39 9.99 -0.38
N VAL A 225 1.14 9.25 -1.20
CA VAL A 225 1.97 9.81 -2.27
C VAL A 225 1.11 10.02 -3.50
N GLU A 226 0.97 11.28 -3.92
CA GLU A 226 0.14 11.63 -5.07
C GLU A 226 0.80 11.18 -6.39
N ASP A 227 2.12 11.31 -6.48
CA ASP A 227 2.89 10.84 -7.64
C ASP A 227 3.22 9.34 -7.51
N LYS A 228 2.24 8.52 -7.87
CA LYS A 228 2.33 7.05 -7.86
C LYS A 228 3.48 6.50 -8.71
N CYS A 229 3.92 7.25 -9.72
CA CYS A 229 4.96 6.82 -10.66
C CYS A 229 6.37 6.81 -10.03
N LYS A 230 6.54 7.47 -8.89
CA LYS A 230 7.81 7.47 -8.12
C LYS A 230 7.86 6.38 -7.07
N LEU A 231 6.73 5.74 -6.77
CA LEU A 231 6.68 4.65 -5.80
C LEU A 231 7.33 3.39 -6.40
N PRO A 232 8.03 2.57 -5.59
CA PRO A 232 8.46 1.26 -6.05
C PRO A 232 7.25 0.39 -6.41
N ILE A 233 7.43 -0.55 -7.35
CA ILE A 233 6.41 -1.57 -7.61
C ILE A 233 6.38 -2.50 -6.39
N GLN A 234 5.22 -2.56 -5.74
CA GLN A 234 5.03 -3.29 -4.49
C GLN A 234 4.28 -4.59 -4.74
N ASN A 235 4.73 -5.67 -4.09
CA ASN A 235 3.94 -6.87 -3.93
C ASN A 235 3.21 -6.77 -2.60
N MET A 236 1.88 -6.64 -2.65
CA MET A 236 1.08 -6.59 -1.44
C MET A 236 1.04 -7.97 -0.78
N SER A 237 1.21 -8.01 0.55
CA SER A 237 1.13 -9.23 1.35
C SER A 237 -0.29 -9.78 1.43
N PHE A 238 -1.30 -8.91 1.42
CA PHE A 238 -2.71 -9.28 1.41
C PHE A 238 -3.39 -8.68 0.19
N CYS A 239 -4.12 -9.52 -0.52
CA CYS A 239 -4.75 -9.18 -1.79
C CYS A 239 -6.05 -9.96 -1.90
N SER A 240 -7.20 -9.27 -1.87
CA SER A 240 -8.50 -9.93 -1.98
C SER A 240 -8.64 -10.66 -3.32
N GLU A 241 -8.10 -10.07 -4.39
CA GLU A 241 -8.02 -10.70 -5.70
C GLU A 241 -6.72 -10.30 -6.41
N VAL A 242 -5.87 -11.28 -6.71
CA VAL A 242 -4.62 -11.07 -7.46
C VAL A 242 -4.96 -10.95 -8.95
N LYS A 243 -4.61 -9.81 -9.54
CA LYS A 243 -4.82 -9.49 -10.96
C LYS A 243 -3.49 -9.15 -11.64
N THR A 244 -3.49 -9.24 -12.96
CA THR A 244 -2.41 -8.65 -13.76
C THR A 244 -2.49 -7.12 -13.66
N ARG A 245 -1.43 -6.50 -13.16
CA ARG A 245 -1.27 -5.05 -12.99
C ARG A 245 0.00 -4.56 -13.70
N TYR A 246 0.10 -3.24 -13.84
CA TYR A 246 1.26 -2.58 -14.42
C TYR A 246 1.80 -1.54 -13.46
N GLY A 247 3.11 -1.47 -13.27
CA GLY A 247 3.78 -0.48 -12.44
C GLY A 247 4.90 0.20 -13.21
N TYR A 248 5.09 1.50 -13.01
CA TYR A 248 6.17 2.23 -13.68
C TYR A 248 7.49 2.06 -12.93
N ASN A 249 8.46 1.43 -13.56
CA ASN A 249 9.80 1.25 -13.01
C ASN A 249 10.69 2.41 -13.47
N THR A 250 11.09 3.27 -12.54
CA THR A 250 11.93 4.44 -12.80
C THR A 250 13.38 4.07 -13.16
N LYS A 251 13.86 2.86 -12.82
CA LYS A 251 15.20 2.37 -13.19
C LYS A 251 15.25 1.95 -14.65
N THR A 252 14.23 1.22 -15.12
CA THR A 252 14.16 0.70 -16.50
C THR A 252 13.40 1.64 -17.45
N LEU A 253 12.73 2.65 -16.90
CA LEU A 253 11.85 3.60 -17.57
C LEU A 253 10.66 2.95 -18.29
N ARG A 254 10.16 1.82 -17.75
CA ARG A 254 9.11 1.02 -18.37
C ARG A 254 7.91 0.81 -17.45
N CYS A 255 6.74 0.66 -18.07
CA CYS A 255 5.60 0.04 -17.39
C CYS A 255 5.78 -1.49 -17.41
N GLU A 256 6.04 -2.06 -16.25
CA GLU A 256 6.32 -3.48 -16.08
C GLU A 256 5.11 -4.22 -15.54
N VAL A 257 4.85 -5.41 -16.09
CA VAL A 257 3.72 -6.25 -15.67
C VAL A 257 4.08 -7.01 -14.40
N PHE A 258 3.14 -7.07 -13.45
CA PHE A 258 3.26 -7.87 -12.22
C PHE A 258 1.90 -8.44 -11.81
N GLN A 259 1.89 -9.41 -10.89
CA GLN A 259 0.67 -9.94 -10.29
C GLN A 259 0.45 -9.23 -8.95
N GLY A 260 -0.68 -8.53 -8.80
CA GLY A 260 -0.96 -7.72 -7.61
C GLY A 260 -2.40 -7.24 -7.54
N CYS A 261 -2.69 -6.35 -6.59
CA CYS A 261 -4.04 -5.84 -6.31
C CYS A 261 -4.22 -4.44 -6.86
N GLU A 262 -5.46 -3.95 -6.73
CA GLU A 262 -5.65 -2.53 -6.52
C GLU A 262 -5.07 -2.12 -5.18
N ASP A 263 -4.08 -1.24 -5.25
CA ASP A 263 -3.50 -0.59 -4.10
C ASP A 263 -3.48 0.92 -4.34
N SER A 264 -3.21 1.66 -3.27
CA SER A 264 -3.04 3.10 -3.34
C SER A 264 -1.67 3.51 -3.91
N GLY A 265 -0.87 2.59 -4.47
CA GLY A 265 0.51 2.77 -4.88
C GLY A 265 0.74 2.74 -6.40
N ASN A 266 1.90 2.22 -6.81
CA ASN A 266 2.33 2.09 -8.22
C ASN A 266 1.70 0.86 -8.90
N SER A 267 0.36 0.83 -8.94
CA SER A 267 -0.41 -0.25 -9.53
C SER A 267 -1.51 0.29 -10.45
N PHE A 268 -1.35 0.07 -11.75
CA PHE A 268 -2.29 0.47 -12.79
C PHE A 268 -3.03 -0.73 -13.41
N PRO A 269 -4.32 -0.58 -13.78
CA PRO A 269 -5.12 -1.69 -14.31
C PRO A 269 -4.74 -2.07 -15.75
N SER A 270 -4.04 -1.21 -16.48
CA SER A 270 -3.60 -1.47 -17.86
C SER A 270 -2.26 -0.78 -18.17
N ALA A 271 -1.59 -1.27 -19.22
CA ALA A 271 -0.38 -0.64 -19.73
C ALA A 271 -0.66 0.79 -20.20
N GLU A 272 -1.77 1.02 -20.91
CA GLU A 272 -2.20 2.35 -21.32
C GLU A 272 -2.34 3.32 -20.14
N ALA A 273 -2.95 2.89 -19.03
CA ALA A 273 -3.06 3.72 -17.83
C ALA A 273 -1.68 4.06 -17.26
N CYS A 274 -0.81 3.06 -17.07
CA CYS A 274 0.54 3.28 -16.57
C CYS A 274 1.36 4.24 -17.46
N TRP A 275 1.40 3.99 -18.77
CA TRP A 275 2.19 4.79 -19.71
C TRP A 275 1.69 6.24 -19.78
N ASN A 276 0.38 6.44 -19.82
CA ASN A 276 -0.22 7.77 -19.85
C ASN A 276 0.00 8.54 -18.54
N SER A 277 -0.05 7.86 -17.40
CA SER A 277 0.17 8.48 -16.09
C SER A 277 1.64 8.83 -15.88
N CYS A 278 2.57 7.93 -16.23
CA CYS A 278 3.95 8.03 -15.78
C CYS A 278 4.98 8.47 -16.83
N ALA A 279 4.69 8.27 -18.12
CA ALA A 279 5.69 8.51 -19.17
C ALA A 279 5.23 9.52 -20.24
N LYS A 280 4.03 10.07 -20.11
CA LYS A 280 3.50 11.08 -21.04
C LYS A 280 4.31 12.37 -21.02
N ALA A 281 4.70 12.83 -19.83
CA ALA A 281 5.51 14.03 -19.66
C ALA A 281 6.93 13.87 -20.21
N SER A 282 7.54 12.70 -20.01
CA SER A 282 8.88 12.37 -20.55
C SER A 282 8.88 12.09 -22.05
N LYS A 283 7.70 12.09 -22.69
CA LYS A 283 7.49 11.76 -24.10
C LYS A 283 8.11 10.41 -24.50
N HIS A 284 8.11 9.44 -23.59
CA HIS A 284 8.69 8.13 -23.86
C HIS A 284 8.10 7.52 -25.14
N ARG A 285 8.94 6.99 -26.02
CA ARG A 285 8.51 6.56 -27.36
C ARG A 285 7.35 5.56 -27.35
N CYS A 286 7.24 4.72 -26.32
CA CYS A 286 6.16 3.74 -26.19
C CYS A 286 4.79 4.36 -25.90
N VAL A 287 4.70 5.59 -25.36
CA VAL A 287 3.41 6.30 -25.19
C VAL A 287 3.04 7.15 -26.41
N GLN A 288 3.98 7.35 -27.34
CA GLN A 288 3.73 8.14 -28.55
C GLN A 288 2.92 7.36 -29.58
N LYS A 289 2.26 8.10 -30.48
CA LYS A 289 1.71 7.51 -31.69
C LYS A 289 2.84 7.14 -32.65
N PRO A 290 2.73 6.03 -33.39
CA PRO A 290 3.68 5.70 -34.43
C PRO A 290 3.61 6.75 -35.56
N ASP A 291 4.76 7.30 -35.96
CA ASP A 291 4.85 8.32 -37.01
C ASP A 291 4.98 7.67 -38.39
N TYR A 292 3.85 7.30 -39.00
CA TYR A 292 3.79 6.86 -40.38
C TYR A 292 2.60 7.48 -41.13
N ARG A 293 2.79 7.72 -42.43
CA ARG A 293 1.80 8.41 -43.28
C ARG A 293 1.16 7.52 -44.34
N PHE A 294 1.94 6.61 -44.93
CA PHE A 294 1.51 5.81 -46.08
C PHE A 294 1.88 4.32 -45.93
N PRO A 295 0.98 3.41 -46.34
CA PRO A 295 1.28 1.98 -46.40
C PRO A 295 2.35 1.70 -47.47
N GLY A 296 3.11 0.61 -47.32
CA GLY A 296 4.12 0.22 -48.30
C GLY A 296 4.61 -1.21 -48.12
N ILE A 297 5.90 -1.45 -48.40
CA ILE A 297 6.49 -2.80 -48.42
C ILE A 297 7.42 -3.09 -47.24
N PHE A 298 7.95 -2.06 -46.58
CA PHE A 298 8.91 -2.25 -45.48
C PHE A 298 8.16 -2.62 -44.20
N LYS A 299 8.40 -3.82 -43.69
CA LYS A 299 7.82 -4.28 -42.43
C LYS A 299 8.52 -3.57 -41.26
N LYS A 300 7.74 -2.94 -40.38
CA LYS A 300 8.17 -2.33 -39.12
C LYS A 300 7.21 -2.72 -38.01
N TYR A 301 7.56 -2.39 -36.78
CA TYR A 301 6.77 -2.70 -35.60
C TYR A 301 6.46 -1.42 -34.82
N TYR A 302 5.32 -1.39 -34.14
CA TYR A 302 5.01 -0.34 -33.16
C TYR A 302 4.36 -0.98 -31.93
N TYR A 303 4.49 -0.32 -30.79
CA TYR A 303 3.87 -0.77 -29.56
C TYR A 303 2.46 -0.19 -29.42
N ASP A 304 1.47 -1.06 -29.29
CA ASP A 304 0.10 -0.71 -28.96
C ASP A 304 -0.11 -0.75 -27.45
N ILE A 305 -0.21 0.45 -26.85
CA ILE A 305 -0.38 0.63 -25.41
C ILE A 305 -1.68 0.05 -24.87
N ARG A 306 -2.72 -0.07 -25.70
CA ARG A 306 -4.06 -0.53 -25.27
C ARG A 306 -4.08 -2.03 -25.04
N HIS A 307 -3.42 -2.75 -25.93
CA HIS A 307 -3.35 -4.21 -25.89
C HIS A 307 -2.06 -4.72 -25.26
N ASN A 308 -1.12 -3.82 -24.92
CA ASN A 308 0.22 -4.14 -24.46
C ASN A 308 0.94 -5.11 -25.43
N GLN A 309 0.95 -4.77 -26.72
CA GLN A 309 1.47 -5.66 -27.78
C GLN A 309 2.29 -4.90 -28.83
N CYS A 310 3.32 -5.54 -29.36
CA CYS A 310 4.06 -5.05 -30.52
C CYS A 310 3.44 -5.58 -31.82
N ILE A 311 2.91 -4.67 -32.62
CA ILE A 311 2.15 -4.98 -33.85
C ILE A 311 3.01 -4.64 -35.07
N SER A 312 3.03 -5.52 -36.06
CA SER A 312 3.73 -5.25 -37.32
C SER A 312 2.87 -4.42 -38.28
N LYS A 313 3.48 -3.47 -38.98
CA LYS A 313 2.84 -2.69 -40.05
C LYS A 313 3.79 -2.51 -41.22
N ARG A 314 3.27 -2.51 -42.45
CA ARG A 314 4.07 -2.25 -43.66
C ARG A 314 4.02 -0.77 -44.02
N LEU A 315 5.19 -0.14 -44.10
CA LEU A 315 5.37 1.29 -44.33
C LEU A 315 5.99 1.55 -45.70
N PHE A 316 5.72 2.74 -46.26
CA PHE A 316 6.32 3.18 -47.53
C PHE A 316 7.83 3.40 -47.44
N ARG A 317 8.31 3.92 -46.31
CA ARG A 317 9.73 4.10 -46.01
C ARG A 317 10.10 3.29 -44.76
N GLY A 318 11.29 2.71 -44.77
CA GLY A 318 11.81 1.90 -43.68
C GLY A 318 12.62 2.67 -42.62
N TYR A 319 12.56 4.00 -42.56
CA TYR A 319 13.35 4.76 -41.59
C TYR A 319 12.69 4.74 -40.20
N VAL A 320 13.50 4.52 -39.17
CA VAL A 320 13.11 4.60 -37.76
C VAL A 320 13.97 5.67 -37.09
N SER A 321 13.33 6.73 -36.58
CA SER A 321 14.04 7.86 -35.97
C SER A 321 14.68 7.57 -34.61
N GLY A 322 14.22 6.52 -33.92
CA GLY A 322 14.61 6.22 -32.53
C GLY A 322 13.70 6.87 -31.48
N ASP A 323 13.13 8.04 -31.76
CA ASP A 323 12.25 8.75 -30.80
C ASP A 323 10.76 8.44 -31.00
N SER A 324 10.38 7.93 -32.18
CA SER A 324 9.00 7.56 -32.46
C SER A 324 8.67 6.15 -31.99
N ASN A 325 7.38 5.85 -31.85
CA ASN A 325 6.86 4.51 -31.56
C ASN A 325 6.96 3.61 -32.81
N LEU A 326 8.13 3.50 -33.42
CA LEU A 326 8.40 2.63 -34.56
C LEU A 326 9.73 1.91 -34.34
N PHE A 327 9.76 0.61 -34.62
CA PHE A 327 10.90 -0.26 -34.36
C PHE A 327 11.25 -1.06 -35.61
N GLU A 328 12.55 -1.32 -35.75
CA GLU A 328 13.11 -2.15 -36.82
C GLU A 328 12.65 -3.60 -36.69
N THR A 329 12.80 -4.16 -35.48
CA THR A 329 12.49 -5.55 -35.18
C THR A 329 11.38 -5.68 -34.14
N LEU A 330 10.79 -6.88 -34.06
CA LEU A 330 9.81 -7.20 -33.03
C LEU A 330 10.48 -7.23 -31.64
N GLU A 331 11.71 -7.73 -31.61
CA GLU A 331 12.53 -7.90 -30.43
C GLU A 331 12.87 -6.54 -29.81
N ASP A 332 13.26 -5.55 -30.60
CA ASP A 332 13.54 -4.18 -30.12
C ASP A 332 12.28 -3.53 -29.53
N CYS A 333 11.14 -3.71 -30.20
CA CYS A 333 9.86 -3.20 -29.70
C CYS A 333 9.52 -3.81 -28.34
N LYS A 334 9.61 -5.13 -28.21
CA LYS A 334 9.34 -5.84 -26.95
C LYS A 334 10.34 -5.42 -25.87
N ALA A 335 11.63 -5.40 -26.18
CA ALA A 335 12.68 -5.04 -25.22
C ALA A 335 12.57 -3.60 -24.72
N THR A 336 12.02 -2.69 -25.53
CA THR A 336 11.87 -1.28 -25.14
C THR A 336 10.57 -1.03 -24.38
N CYS A 337 9.45 -1.60 -24.85
CA CYS A 337 8.12 -1.23 -24.37
C CYS A 337 7.44 -2.25 -23.46
N MET A 338 8.02 -3.44 -23.30
CA MET A 338 7.43 -4.52 -22.52
C MET A 338 8.46 -5.08 -21.55
N ALA A 339 8.02 -5.32 -20.31
CA ALA A 339 8.83 -6.00 -19.32
C ALA A 339 7.91 -6.64 -18.26
N THR A 340 8.36 -7.73 -17.68
CA THR A 340 7.80 -8.30 -16.46
C THR A 340 8.64 -7.83 -15.30
N TYR A 341 8.00 -7.27 -14.28
CA TYR A 341 8.69 -6.82 -13.08
C TYR A 341 9.39 -8.00 -12.42
N LYS A 342 10.66 -7.81 -12.12
CA LYS A 342 11.45 -8.75 -11.31
C LYS A 342 11.71 -8.07 -9.99
N TYR A 343 11.32 -8.73 -8.90
CA TYR A 343 11.56 -8.22 -7.55
C TYR A 343 13.07 -8.01 -7.36
N ASP A 344 13.44 -6.77 -7.06
CA ASP A 344 14.78 -6.39 -6.64
C ASP A 344 14.78 -6.47 -5.11
N PRO A 345 15.61 -7.34 -4.49
CA PRO A 345 15.69 -7.41 -3.04
C PRO A 345 16.08 -6.05 -2.46
N ASP A 346 15.50 -5.74 -1.30
CA ASP A 346 15.73 -4.46 -0.62
C ASP A 346 17.24 -4.31 -0.33
N TRP A 347 17.93 -3.46 -1.08
CA TRP A 347 19.24 -2.92 -0.70
C TRP A 347 19.02 -1.59 0.01
N LEU A 348 19.79 -1.35 1.07
CA LEU A 348 19.72 -0.15 1.91
C LEU A 348 19.77 1.14 1.10
#